data_AF-A0A3S8X5J5-F1
#
_entry.id   AF-A0A3S8X5J5-F1
#
_cell.length_a   1.000
_cell.length_b   1.000
_cell.length_c   1.000
_cell.angle_alpha   90.00
_cell.angle_beta   90.00
_cell.angle_gamma   90.00
#
_symmetry.space_group_name_H-M   'P 1'
#
loop_
_entity.id
_entity.type
_entity.pdbx_description
1 polymer ?
#
loop_
_entity_poly.entity_id
_entity_poly.type
_entity_poly.pdbx_seq_one_letter_code
_entity_poly.pdbx_strand_id
1 'polypeptide(L)'
;MPVNSSGAGELDCVLPVGSTGSAVVALQRTLNRCYAAGLAEDGVYGDLTKGAVRKAQRAAGVTADGVYGPVTAASIRHATWSREIPDRFLGCRRYTPS
;
A
#
# COMPACT_ATOMS: atom_id res chain seq x y z
N MET A 1 14.47 -12.36 -20.01
CA MET A 1 13.07 -11.88 -20.13
C MET A 1 13.01 -10.50 -19.51
N PRO A 2 12.41 -9.49 -20.16
CA PRO A 2 12.94 -8.12 -20.28
C PRO A 2 13.27 -7.46 -18.94
N VAL A 3 14.48 -6.92 -18.87
CA VAL A 3 14.92 -5.95 -17.87
C VAL A 3 15.06 -4.59 -18.57
N ASN A 4 14.93 -3.52 -17.79
CA ASN A 4 15.18 -2.10 -18.09
C ASN A 4 13.90 -1.28 -18.38
N SER A 5 13.24 -0.67 -17.39
CA SER A 5 13.68 0.45 -16.51
C SER A 5 13.91 1.75 -17.27
N SER A 6 12.92 2.64 -17.21
CA SER A 6 12.98 4.10 -17.41
C SER A 6 11.74 4.67 -16.72
N GLY A 7 11.82 5.00 -15.43
CA GLY A 7 12.18 6.33 -14.97
C GLY A 7 10.89 6.95 -14.43
N ALA A 8 10.73 7.12 -13.11
CA ALA A 8 11.18 8.35 -12.50
C ALA A 8 10.81 9.55 -13.39
N GLY A 9 9.52 9.88 -13.38
CA GLY A 9 8.94 11.07 -13.98
C GLY A 9 7.48 11.11 -13.53
N GLU A 10 7.19 10.82 -12.26
CA GLU A 10 7.64 11.50 -11.05
C GLU A 10 7.91 10.41 -9.98
N LEU A 11 8.90 10.52 -9.10
CA LEU A 11 9.12 9.57 -7.97
C LEU A 11 8.06 9.73 -6.87
N ASP A 12 6.87 10.14 -7.24
CA ASP A 12 5.71 10.18 -6.39
C ASP A 12 5.04 8.83 -6.50
N CYS A 13 5.45 7.87 -5.66
CA CYS A 13 4.66 6.69 -5.29
C CYS A 13 3.37 7.12 -4.57
N VAL A 14 2.60 7.99 -5.22
CA VAL A 14 1.44 8.71 -4.72
C VAL A 14 0.24 8.16 -5.48
N LEU A 15 -0.58 7.40 -4.76
CA LEU A 15 -1.88 6.90 -5.19
C LEU A 15 -2.95 7.80 -4.55
N PRO A 16 -3.39 8.86 -5.25
CA PRO A 16 -4.54 9.66 -4.82
C PRO A 16 -5.87 8.89 -5.02
N VAL A 17 -6.94 9.46 -4.47
CA VAL A 17 -8.30 8.99 -4.72
C VAL A 17 -8.58 9.02 -6.22
N GLY A 18 -9.17 7.95 -6.75
CA GLY A 18 -9.39 7.74 -8.17
C GLY A 18 -8.27 6.99 -8.89
N SER A 19 -7.12 6.73 -8.23
CA SER A 19 -6.11 5.82 -8.79
C SER A 19 -6.66 4.40 -8.96
N THR A 20 -6.26 3.73 -10.03
CA THR A 20 -6.66 2.34 -10.32
C THR A 20 -5.47 1.50 -10.77
N GLY A 21 -5.46 0.22 -10.42
CA GLY A 21 -4.49 -0.74 -10.94
C GLY A 21 -3.98 -1.74 -9.90
N SER A 22 -3.00 -2.55 -10.31
CA SER A 22 -2.42 -3.61 -9.46
C SER A 22 -1.78 -3.06 -8.17
N ALA A 23 -1.26 -1.84 -8.19
CA ALA A 23 -0.74 -1.16 -7.00
C ALA A 23 -1.83 -0.90 -5.95
N VAL A 24 -3.05 -0.55 -6.39
CA VAL A 24 -4.20 -0.33 -5.50
C VAL A 24 -4.70 -1.66 -4.92
N VAL A 25 -4.74 -2.72 -5.73
CA VAL A 25 -5.07 -4.08 -5.25
C VAL A 25 -4.10 -4.51 -4.14
N ALA A 26 -2.79 -4.31 -4.35
CA ALA A 26 -1.76 -4.63 -3.36
C ALA A 26 -1.92 -3.81 -2.06
N LEU A 27 -2.29 -2.54 -2.19
CA LEU A 27 -2.60 -1.66 -1.06
C LEU A 27 -3.85 -2.14 -0.31
N GLN A 28 -4.95 -2.44 -1.00
CA GLN A 28 -6.19 -2.94 -0.41
C GLN A 28 -5.97 -4.25 0.34
N ARG A 29 -5.22 -5.20 -0.25
CA ARG A 29 -4.77 -6.43 0.42
C ARG A 29 -4.02 -6.15 1.71
N THR A 30 -3.07 -5.23 1.66
CA THR A 30 -2.28 -4.83 2.82
C THR A 30 -3.15 -4.20 3.91
N LEU A 31 -4.07 -3.31 3.54
CA LEU A 31 -5.00 -2.66 4.47
C LEU A 31 -5.97 -3.66 5.10
N ASN A 32 -6.48 -4.61 4.32
CA ASN A 32 -7.32 -5.69 4.80
C ASN A 32 -6.57 -6.58 5.80
N ARG A 33 -5.33 -6.96 5.47
CA ARG A 33 -4.58 -7.90 6.28
C ARG A 33 -3.95 -7.28 7.53
N CYS A 34 -3.44 -6.05 7.43
CA CYS A 34 -2.71 -5.39 8.51
C CYS A 34 -3.55 -4.42 9.34
N TYR A 35 -4.66 -3.92 8.78
CA TYR A 35 -5.49 -2.89 9.42
C TYR A 35 -6.96 -3.27 9.54
N ALA A 36 -7.31 -4.51 9.13
CA ALA A 36 -8.67 -5.04 9.12
C ALA A 36 -9.66 -4.08 8.45
N ALA A 37 -9.29 -3.58 7.27
CA ALA A 37 -10.04 -2.53 6.58
C ALA A 37 -11.34 -3.05 5.92
N GLY A 38 -11.43 -4.33 5.55
CA GLY A 38 -12.63 -4.93 4.96
C GLY A 38 -13.01 -4.36 3.58
N LEU A 39 -12.02 -3.91 2.81
CA LEU A 39 -12.19 -3.34 1.48
C LEU A 39 -12.35 -4.43 0.42
N ALA A 40 -13.06 -4.10 -0.66
CA ALA A 40 -12.98 -4.87 -1.89
C ALA A 40 -11.58 -4.71 -2.50
N GLU A 41 -11.00 -5.81 -3.00
CA GLU A 41 -9.71 -5.81 -3.71
C GLU A 41 -9.93 -5.57 -5.21
N ASP A 42 -10.73 -4.56 -5.53
CA ASP A 42 -11.16 -4.19 -6.88
C ASP A 42 -10.08 -3.40 -7.66
N GLY A 43 -9.03 -2.97 -6.97
CA GLY A 43 -7.98 -2.14 -7.55
C GLY A 43 -8.42 -0.71 -7.80
N VAL A 44 -9.48 -0.23 -7.14
CA VAL A 44 -10.02 1.13 -7.27
C VAL A 44 -9.86 1.90 -5.96
N TYR A 45 -9.20 3.04 -6.04
CA TYR A 45 -9.01 3.92 -4.90
C TYR A 45 -10.24 4.79 -4.67
N GLY A 46 -11.28 4.22 -4.07
CA GLY A 46 -12.48 4.94 -3.64
C GLY A 46 -12.39 5.52 -2.22
N ASP A 47 -13.50 6.06 -1.72
CA ASP A 47 -13.60 6.63 -0.37
C ASP A 47 -13.37 5.61 0.74
N LEU A 48 -13.73 4.34 0.51
CA LEU A 48 -13.45 3.26 1.45
C LEU A 48 -11.93 3.04 1.59
N THR A 49 -11.22 2.94 0.47
CA THR A 49 -9.75 2.83 0.43
C THR A 49 -9.09 4.04 1.09
N LYS A 50 -9.58 5.25 0.80
CA LYS A 50 -9.15 6.49 1.46
C LYS A 50 -9.30 6.42 2.97
N GLY A 51 -10.47 6.01 3.46
CA GLY A 51 -10.75 5.87 4.89
C GLY A 51 -9.79 4.88 5.58
N ALA A 52 -9.50 3.77 4.92
CA ALA A 52 -8.55 2.77 5.39
C ALA A 52 -7.10 3.27 5.40
N VAL A 53 -6.68 4.00 4.35
CA VAL A 53 -5.36 4.63 4.31
C VAL A 53 -5.21 5.66 5.42
N ARG A 54 -6.23 6.49 5.68
CA ARG A 54 -6.23 7.42 6.82
C ARG A 54 -6.09 6.70 8.15
N LYS A 55 -6.72 5.53 8.32
CA LYS A 55 -6.57 4.71 9.53
C LYS A 55 -5.14 4.17 9.65
N ALA A 56 -4.56 3.70 8.56
CA ALA A 56 -3.18 3.23 8.53
C ALA A 56 -2.17 4.35 8.82
N GLN A 57 -2.37 5.54 8.25
CA GLN A 57 -1.59 6.75 8.51
C GLN A 57 -1.65 7.18 9.98
N ARG A 58 -2.86 7.22 10.57
CA ARG A 58 -3.04 7.48 12.01
C ARG A 58 -2.32 6.46 12.88
N ALA A 59 -2.40 5.18 12.55
CA ALA A 59 -1.70 4.12 13.26
C ALA A 59 -0.17 4.16 13.06
N ALA A 60 0.30 4.78 11.97
CA ALA A 60 1.69 5.02 11.69
C ALA A 60 2.23 6.33 12.32
N GLY A 61 1.34 7.23 12.77
CA GLY A 61 1.71 8.52 13.33
C GLY A 61 2.08 9.59 12.29
N VAL A 62 1.63 9.43 11.04
CA VAL A 62 1.83 10.42 9.97
C VAL A 62 0.54 11.13 9.60
N THR A 63 0.66 12.19 8.81
CA THR A 63 -0.47 12.97 8.32
C THR A 63 -1.49 12.07 7.62
N ALA A 64 -2.74 12.12 8.10
CA ALA A 64 -3.82 11.24 7.68
C ALA A 64 -4.64 11.86 6.55
N ASP A 65 -3.96 12.23 5.46
CA ASP A 65 -4.54 12.90 4.30
C ASP A 65 -5.38 11.95 3.43
N GLY A 66 -5.20 10.63 3.61
CA GLY A 66 -5.85 9.61 2.78
C GLY A 66 -5.29 9.55 1.37
N VAL A 67 -4.07 10.03 1.18
CA VAL A 67 -3.28 9.89 -0.04
C VAL A 67 -2.15 8.91 0.28
N TYR A 68 -2.04 7.83 -0.49
CA TYR A 68 -0.96 6.88 -0.28
C TYR A 68 0.29 7.36 -1.02
N GLY A 69 1.13 8.14 -0.35
CA GLY A 69 2.41 8.63 -0.89
C GLY A 69 3.63 7.82 -0.42
N PRO A 70 4.86 8.18 -0.85
CA PRO A 70 6.09 7.53 -0.40
C PRO A 70 6.29 7.64 1.12
N VAL A 71 5.89 8.75 1.74
CA VAL A 71 5.89 8.92 3.21
C VAL A 71 4.96 7.92 3.87
N THR A 72 3.74 7.77 3.33
CA THR A 72 2.77 6.80 3.86
C THR A 72 3.29 5.37 3.67
N ALA A 73 3.84 5.06 2.49
CA ALA A 73 4.45 3.78 2.21
C ALA A 73 5.60 3.48 3.17
N ALA A 74 6.45 4.44 3.53
CA ALA A 74 7.52 4.20 4.50
C ALA A 74 6.99 4.00 5.93
N SER A 75 5.91 4.69 6.31
CA SER A 75 5.45 4.70 7.71
C SER A 75 4.44 3.60 8.05
N ILE A 76 3.62 3.15 7.10
CA ILE A 76 2.64 2.09 7.37
C ILE A 76 3.28 0.70 7.40
N ARG A 77 2.55 -0.26 7.97
CA ARG A 77 2.91 -1.68 7.96
C ARG A 77 2.43 -2.30 6.66
N HIS A 78 3.34 -3.02 5.99
CA HIS A 78 3.04 -3.75 4.77
C HIS A 78 2.83 -5.22 5.04
N ALA A 79 1.84 -5.80 4.34
CA ALA A 79 1.68 -7.24 4.31
C ALA A 79 2.88 -7.81 3.57
N THR A 80 3.74 -8.51 4.30
CA THR A 80 4.88 -9.21 3.71
C THR A 80 4.45 -10.60 3.29
N TRP A 81 4.71 -10.92 2.04
CA TRP A 81 4.48 -12.23 1.45
C TRP A 81 5.84 -12.88 1.16
N SER A 82 5.92 -14.22 1.31
CA SER A 82 7.12 -14.94 0.93
C SER A 82 7.35 -14.81 -0.58
N ARG A 83 8.60 -14.52 -0.95
CA ARG A 83 9.01 -14.46 -2.36
C ARG A 83 9.34 -15.85 -2.92
N GLU A 84 9.60 -16.81 -2.03
CA GLU A 84 9.91 -18.21 -2.37
C GLU A 84 8.67 -19.11 -2.39
N ILE A 85 7.64 -18.78 -1.62
CA ILE A 85 6.40 -19.57 -1.53
C ILE A 85 5.22 -18.67 -1.86
N PRO A 86 4.52 -18.88 -3.00
CA PRO A 86 3.32 -18.10 -3.33
C PRO A 86 2.28 -18.25 -2.21
N ASP A 87 1.61 -17.16 -1.88
CA ASP A 87 0.53 -17.07 -0.88
C ASP A 87 0.92 -17.26 0.60
N ARG A 88 2.20 -17.48 0.92
CA ARG A 88 2.64 -17.54 2.32
C ARG A 88 2.74 -16.14 2.91
N PHE A 89 1.70 -15.72 3.62
CA PHE A 89 1.70 -14.52 4.44
C PHE A 89 2.71 -14.64 5.59
N LEU A 90 3.75 -13.80 5.58
CA LEU A 90 4.79 -13.78 6.62
C LEU A 90 4.43 -12.87 7.79
N GLY A 91 3.50 -11.93 7.62
CA GLY A 91 3.11 -10.98 8.64
C GLY A 91 3.07 -9.54 8.15
N CYS A 92 2.73 -8.63 9.06
CA CYS A 92 2.73 -7.20 8.80
C CYS A 92 4.00 -6.57 9.39
N ARG A 93 4.94 -6.17 8.53
CA ARG A 93 6.19 -5.53 8.93
C ARG A 93 6.24 -4.09 8.45
N ARG A 94 6.83 -3.20 9.25
CA ARG A 94 7.21 -1.86 8.76
C ARG A 94 8.43 -2.01 7.85
N TYR A 95 8.54 -1.15 6.85
CA TYR A 95 9.75 -1.09 6.03
C TYR A 95 10.90 -0.58 6.91
N THR A 96 11.78 -1.49 7.31
CA THR A 96 13.06 -1.15 7.96
C THR A 96 14.14 -1.28 6.90
N PRO A 97 14.67 -0.18 6.34
CA PRO A 97 15.89 -0.27 5.56
C PRO A 97 17.01 -0.74 6.50
N SER A 98 17.57 -1.92 6.23
CA SER A 98 18.77 -2.43 6.90
C SER A 98 20.02 -1.80 6.32
#